data_AF-A0A951CJ02-F1
#
_entry.id   AF-A0A951CJ02-F1
#
_cell.length_a   1.000
_cell.length_b   1.000
_cell.length_c   1.000
_cell.angle_alpha   90.00
_cell.angle_beta   90.00
_cell.angle_gamma   90.00
#
_symmetry.space_group_name_H-M   'P 1'
#
loop_
_entity.id
_entity.type
_entity.pdbx_description
1 polymer ?
#
loop_
_entity_poly.entity_id
_entity_poly.type
_entity_poly.pdbx_seq_one_letter_code
_entity_poly.pdbx_strand_id
1 'polypeptide(L)'
;MDLWVADYAANTIGHYYCDPHETTYITNGVNQPVALAFDDFKGFLWAANAGANNVTAYNAITNDGPIVTVPTGDLQPTALLSHGSDLYIAAFGAKGSKVFDYNVKTGTQTEVTDGVNAPAALAWCEPNLCVMNAFSITIYDSSNKLVNTIKIKQTPISLSAVPAH
;
A
#
# COMPACT_ATOMS: atom_id res chain seq x y z
N MET A 1 12.71 -11.76 -14.78
CA MET A 1 12.31 -11.20 -13.48
C MET A 1 12.10 -9.74 -13.72
N ASP A 2 10.96 -9.24 -13.27
CA ASP A 2 10.50 -7.89 -13.56
C ASP A 2 10.64 -7.06 -12.29
N LEU A 3 11.12 -5.85 -12.45
CA LEU A 3 11.30 -4.89 -11.37
C LEU A 3 10.46 -3.66 -11.67
N TRP A 4 9.74 -3.20 -10.65
CA TRP A 4 8.85 -2.07 -10.75
C TRP A 4 9.28 -0.98 -9.79
N VAL A 5 9.37 0.25 -10.27
CA VAL A 5 9.91 1.39 -9.51
C VAL A 5 8.94 2.54 -9.60
N ALA A 6 8.42 2.97 -8.45
CA ALA A 6 7.71 4.23 -8.34
C ALA A 6 8.72 5.38 -8.37
N ASP A 7 8.65 6.22 -9.40
CA ASP A 7 9.45 7.44 -9.51
C ASP A 7 8.59 8.66 -9.15
N TYR A 8 8.78 9.12 -7.92
CA TYR A 8 8.04 10.22 -7.32
C TYR A 8 8.14 11.51 -8.13
N ALA A 9 9.35 11.90 -8.55
CA ALA A 9 9.58 13.18 -9.21
C ALA A 9 9.19 13.14 -10.69
N ALA A 10 9.37 11.99 -11.35
CA ALA A 10 8.98 11.81 -12.74
C ALA A 10 7.47 11.59 -12.92
N ASN A 11 6.72 11.29 -11.85
CA ASN A 11 5.32 10.85 -11.91
C ASN A 11 5.15 9.62 -12.81
N THR A 12 6.04 8.63 -12.65
CA THR A 12 6.00 7.40 -13.46
C THR A 12 6.16 6.17 -12.60
N ILE A 13 5.73 5.03 -13.11
CA ILE A 13 6.18 3.73 -12.64
C ILE A 13 7.02 3.11 -13.75
N GLY A 14 8.31 2.91 -13.49
CA GLY A 14 9.21 2.23 -14.42
C GLY A 14 9.12 0.72 -14.28
N HIS A 15 9.08 0.02 -15.41
CA HIS A 15 9.10 -1.44 -15.51
C HIS A 15 10.40 -1.86 -16.19
N TYR A 16 11.24 -2.51 -15.39
CA TYR A 16 12.60 -2.91 -15.73
C TYR A 16 12.72 -4.43 -15.75
N TYR A 17 13.69 -4.93 -16.50
CA TYR A 17 13.96 -6.35 -16.67
C TYR A 17 15.39 -6.65 -16.27
N CYS A 18 15.61 -7.83 -15.68
CA CYS A 18 16.96 -8.28 -15.34
C CYS A 18 17.76 -8.80 -16.55
N ASP A 19 17.10 -9.04 -17.67
CA ASP A 19 17.68 -9.36 -18.97
C ASP A 19 17.55 -8.16 -19.93
N PRO A 20 18.24 -8.16 -21.09
CA PRO A 20 18.19 -7.03 -22.01
C PRO A 20 16.84 -6.94 -22.71
N HIS A 21 15.94 -6.16 -22.12
CA HIS A 21 14.67 -5.70 -22.70
C HIS A 21 14.55 -4.18 -22.61
N GLU A 22 13.71 -3.59 -23.46
CA GLU A 22 13.41 -2.17 -23.39
C GLU A 22 12.63 -1.85 -22.10
N THR A 23 13.05 -0.81 -21.40
CA THR A 23 12.32 -0.29 -20.24
C THR A 23 11.04 0.40 -20.69
N THR A 24 9.93 0.09 -20.03
CA THR A 24 8.63 0.73 -20.26
C THR A 24 8.18 1.51 -19.04
N TYR A 25 7.26 2.46 -19.22
CA TYR A 25 6.79 3.33 -18.14
C TYR A 25 5.27 3.41 -18.14
N ILE A 26 4.67 3.36 -16.95
CA ILE A 26 3.28 3.73 -16.72
C ILE A 26 3.24 5.18 -16.26
N THR A 27 2.45 5.99 -16.96
CA THR A 27 2.25 7.42 -16.64
C THR A 27 0.77 7.78 -16.42
N ASN A 28 -0.15 7.00 -16.99
CA ASN A 28 -1.57 7.27 -16.89
C ASN A 28 -2.07 7.07 -15.45
N GLY A 29 -2.66 8.10 -14.86
CA GLY A 29 -3.17 8.05 -13.48
C GLY A 29 -2.10 8.02 -12.38
N VAL A 30 -0.81 8.20 -12.73
CA VAL A 30 0.29 8.22 -11.77
C VAL A 30 0.59 9.67 -11.37
N ASN A 31 0.65 9.95 -10.07
CA ASN A 31 1.02 11.27 -9.56
C ASN A 31 1.72 11.14 -8.20
N GLN A 32 3.01 11.47 -8.17
CA GLN A 32 3.87 11.35 -7.00
C GLN A 32 3.72 9.98 -6.33
N PRO A 33 3.99 8.88 -7.06
CA PRO A 33 3.84 7.55 -6.51
C PRO A 33 4.91 7.31 -5.42
N VAL A 34 4.51 6.72 -4.29
CA VAL A 34 5.40 6.51 -3.14
C VAL A 34 5.54 5.06 -2.72
N ALA A 35 4.59 4.20 -3.08
CA ALA A 35 4.63 2.78 -2.77
C ALA A 35 3.98 1.95 -3.88
N LEU A 36 4.46 0.72 -4.03
CA LEU A 36 3.91 -0.28 -4.94
C LEU A 36 3.59 -1.55 -4.16
N ALA A 37 2.56 -2.28 -4.58
CA ALA A 37 2.26 -3.63 -4.10
C ALA A 37 1.75 -4.49 -5.24
N PHE A 38 2.14 -5.77 -5.26
CA PHE A 38 1.53 -6.79 -6.10
C PHE A 38 0.45 -7.51 -5.31
N ASP A 39 -0.71 -7.71 -5.93
CA ASP A 39 -1.72 -8.61 -5.37
C ASP A 39 -1.73 -9.96 -6.09
N ASP A 40 -1.71 -11.04 -5.33
CA ASP A 40 -1.71 -12.41 -5.86
C ASP A 40 -3.13 -12.86 -6.30
N PHE A 41 -4.18 -12.06 -6.03
CA PHE A 41 -5.57 -12.44 -6.29
C PHE A 41 -6.00 -12.17 -7.75
N LYS A 42 -5.68 -10.99 -8.27
CA LYS A 42 -5.91 -10.54 -9.65
C LYS A 42 -4.62 -10.36 -10.45
N GLY A 43 -3.47 -10.33 -9.77
CA GLY A 43 -2.18 -10.03 -10.41
C GLY A 43 -2.03 -8.55 -10.79
N PHE A 44 -2.71 -7.64 -10.08
CA PHE A 44 -2.52 -6.21 -10.34
C PHE A 44 -1.27 -5.68 -9.66
N LEU A 45 -0.66 -4.70 -10.32
CA LEU A 45 0.28 -3.79 -9.70
C LEU A 45 -0.51 -2.59 -9.16
N TRP A 46 -0.49 -2.41 -7.85
CA TRP A 46 -1.08 -1.27 -7.16
C TRP A 46 -0.04 -0.19 -6.93
N ALA A 47 -0.43 1.07 -7.13
CA ALA A 47 0.41 2.23 -6.92
C ALA A 47 -0.26 3.26 -6.00
N ALA A 48 0.40 3.60 -4.90
CA ALA A 48 -0.03 4.66 -3.99
C ALA A 48 0.43 6.01 -4.54
N ASN A 49 -0.51 6.83 -5.01
CA ASN A 49 -0.26 8.15 -5.57
C ASN A 49 -0.48 9.21 -4.50
N ALA A 50 0.60 9.62 -3.82
CA ALA A 50 0.52 10.59 -2.73
C ALA A 50 0.01 11.95 -3.21
N GLY A 51 0.41 12.39 -4.40
CA GLY A 51 0.00 13.69 -4.94
C GLY A 51 -1.44 13.73 -5.46
N ALA A 52 -2.05 12.57 -5.72
CA ALA A 52 -3.45 12.46 -6.16
C ALA A 52 -4.41 11.95 -5.07
N ASN A 53 -3.93 11.66 -3.86
CA ASN A 53 -4.72 11.07 -2.77
C ASN A 53 -5.55 9.85 -3.21
N ASN A 54 -4.94 8.95 -3.97
CA ASN A 54 -5.58 7.73 -4.44
C ASN A 54 -4.58 6.58 -4.62
N VAL A 55 -5.12 5.39 -4.83
CA VAL A 55 -4.36 4.21 -5.26
C VAL A 55 -4.91 3.75 -6.60
N THR A 56 -4.02 3.47 -7.56
CA THR A 56 -4.40 2.96 -8.89
C THR A 56 -3.88 1.55 -9.12
N ALA A 57 -4.65 0.72 -9.82
CA ALA A 57 -4.26 -0.63 -10.24
C ALA A 57 -3.93 -0.70 -11.72
N TYR A 58 -2.91 -1.48 -12.08
CA TYR A 58 -2.48 -1.71 -13.46
C TYR A 58 -2.30 -3.20 -13.73
N ASN A 59 -2.45 -3.59 -15.00
CA ASN A 59 -2.06 -4.91 -15.44
C ASN A 59 -0.52 -5.00 -15.45
N ALA A 60 0.05 -5.86 -14.62
CA ALA A 60 1.50 -6.02 -14.52
C ALA A 60 2.15 -6.72 -15.72
N ILE A 61 1.38 -7.21 -16.68
CA ILE A 61 1.89 -7.86 -17.90
C ILE A 61 1.82 -6.91 -19.09
N THR A 62 0.71 -6.16 -19.22
CA THR A 62 0.48 -5.28 -20.38
C THR A 62 0.74 -3.80 -20.09
N ASN A 63 0.95 -3.43 -18.82
CA ASN A 63 1.13 -2.06 -18.34
C ASN A 63 -0.11 -1.17 -18.54
N ASP A 64 -1.27 -1.78 -18.83
CA ASP A 64 -2.54 -1.08 -19.03
C ASP A 64 -3.17 -0.66 -17.71
N GLY A 65 -3.81 0.50 -17.72
CA GLY A 65 -4.60 1.02 -16.60
C GLY A 65 -4.71 2.55 -16.59
N PRO A 66 -5.27 3.14 -15.52
CA PRO A 66 -5.72 2.45 -14.31
C PRO A 66 -6.98 1.60 -14.54
N ILE A 67 -6.97 0.36 -14.05
CA ILE A 67 -8.09 -0.60 -14.08
C ILE A 67 -9.06 -0.29 -12.93
N VAL A 68 -8.51 0.06 -11.77
CA VAL A 68 -9.23 0.44 -10.56
C VAL A 68 -8.57 1.69 -9.99
N THR A 69 -9.39 2.59 -9.46
CA THR A 69 -8.94 3.76 -8.68
C THR A 69 -9.65 3.74 -7.33
N VAL A 70 -8.87 3.66 -6.25
CA VAL A 70 -9.35 3.63 -4.87
C VAL A 70 -9.04 4.99 -4.21
N PRO A 71 -10.05 5.78 -3.83
CA PRO A 71 -9.83 7.07 -3.20
C PRO A 71 -9.43 6.92 -1.73
N THR A 72 -8.48 7.74 -1.27
CA THR A 72 -8.14 7.88 0.17
C THR A 72 -8.66 9.19 0.77
N GLY A 73 -9.56 9.87 0.05
CA GLY A 73 -10.11 11.16 0.44
C GLY A 73 -9.06 12.27 0.39
N ASP A 74 -8.85 12.94 1.52
CA ASP A 74 -7.83 14.00 1.67
C ASP A 74 -6.53 13.48 2.31
N LEU A 75 -6.38 12.17 2.46
CA LEU A 75 -5.19 11.55 3.03
C LEU A 75 -4.26 11.09 1.91
N GLN A 76 -2.96 11.33 2.09
CA GLN A 76 -1.94 10.87 1.16
C GLN A 76 -1.61 9.41 1.51
N PRO A 77 -1.75 8.45 0.57
CA PRO A 77 -1.32 7.09 0.82
C PRO A 77 0.21 7.04 0.98
N THR A 78 0.69 6.23 1.92
CA THR A 78 2.12 6.11 2.28
C THR A 78 2.69 4.72 2.12
N ALA A 79 1.86 3.69 2.32
CA ALA A 79 2.29 2.31 2.17
C ALA A 79 1.11 1.45 1.71
N LEU A 80 1.45 0.36 1.01
CA LEU A 80 0.52 -0.64 0.54
C LEU A 80 0.93 -2.01 1.07
N LEU A 81 -0.04 -2.86 1.37
CA LEU A 81 0.14 -4.28 1.63
C LEU A 81 -1.01 -5.04 0.98
N SER A 82 -0.70 -5.98 0.09
CA SER A 82 -1.69 -6.96 -0.36
C SER A 82 -1.61 -8.21 0.50
N HIS A 83 -2.77 -8.74 0.88
CA HIS A 83 -2.89 -10.05 1.50
C HIS A 83 -4.22 -10.71 1.10
N GLY A 84 -4.16 -11.85 0.42
CA GLY A 84 -5.37 -12.51 -0.08
C GLY A 84 -6.14 -11.60 -1.05
N SER A 85 -7.42 -11.37 -0.80
CA SER A 85 -8.25 -10.46 -1.61
C SER A 85 -8.20 -9.00 -1.17
N ASP A 86 -7.44 -8.68 -0.12
CA ASP A 86 -7.46 -7.38 0.51
C ASP A 86 -6.20 -6.58 0.18
N LEU A 87 -6.40 -5.28 -0.04
CA LEU A 87 -5.36 -4.29 -0.17
C LEU A 87 -5.48 -3.31 1.00
N TYR A 88 -4.50 -3.36 1.89
CA TYR A 88 -4.37 -2.41 2.98
C TYR A 88 -3.60 -1.18 2.52
N ILE A 89 -4.15 0.00 2.79
CA ILE A 89 -3.61 1.29 2.36
C ILE A 89 -3.38 2.15 3.59
N ALA A 90 -2.13 2.33 4.01
CA ALA A 90 -1.79 3.30 5.02
C ALA A 90 -1.88 4.70 4.41
N ALA A 91 -2.51 5.64 5.10
CA ALA A 91 -2.62 7.01 4.64
C ALA A 91 -2.57 8.01 5.80
N PHE A 92 -1.93 9.15 5.57
CA PHE A 92 -1.93 10.26 6.52
C PHE A 92 -1.98 11.62 5.81
N GLY A 93 -2.41 12.65 6.54
CA GLY A 93 -2.41 14.02 6.06
C GLY A 93 -2.84 14.98 7.16
N ALA A 94 -3.08 16.23 6.80
CA ALA A 94 -3.51 17.26 7.76
C ALA A 94 -4.83 16.92 8.48
N LYS A 95 -5.66 16.06 7.90
CA LYS A 95 -6.95 15.62 8.46
C LYS A 95 -6.86 14.33 9.29
N GLY A 96 -5.66 13.83 9.59
CA GLY A 96 -5.45 12.68 10.46
C GLY A 96 -4.75 11.51 9.77
N SER A 97 -5.02 10.30 10.25
CA SER A 97 -4.39 9.07 9.77
C SER A 97 -5.37 7.91 9.82
N LYS A 98 -5.30 7.04 8.82
CA LYS A 98 -6.12 5.83 8.73
C LYS A 98 -5.36 4.74 7.98
N VAL A 99 -5.79 3.50 8.16
CA VAL A 99 -5.56 2.45 7.17
C VAL A 99 -6.89 2.14 6.51
N PHE A 100 -6.92 2.08 5.19
CA PHE A 100 -8.08 1.56 4.46
C PHE A 100 -7.86 0.08 4.18
N ASP A 101 -8.93 -0.71 4.31
CA ASP A 101 -8.98 -2.10 3.88
C ASP A 101 -9.92 -2.17 2.68
N TYR A 102 -9.32 -2.34 1.49
CA TYR A 102 -10.03 -2.44 0.22
C TYR A 102 -10.07 -3.89 -0.25
N ASN A 103 -11.27 -4.45 -0.37
CA ASN A 103 -11.44 -5.78 -0.91
C ASN A 103 -11.49 -5.74 -2.44
N VAL A 104 -10.46 -6.31 -3.08
CA VAL A 104 -10.27 -6.34 -4.54
C VAL A 104 -11.34 -7.17 -5.25
N LYS A 105 -11.98 -8.11 -4.56
CA LYS A 105 -13.03 -8.96 -5.13
C LYS A 105 -14.39 -8.26 -5.21
N THR A 106 -14.76 -7.55 -4.15
CA THR A 106 -16.09 -6.92 -4.01
C THR A 106 -16.07 -5.42 -4.31
N GLY A 107 -14.90 -4.79 -4.30
CA GLY A 107 -14.73 -3.34 -4.42
C GLY A 107 -15.16 -2.57 -3.17
N THR A 108 -15.36 -3.23 -2.03
CA THR A 108 -15.76 -2.59 -0.77
C THR A 108 -14.55 -2.06 -0.01
N GLN A 109 -14.70 -0.89 0.62
CA GLN A 109 -13.65 -0.25 1.40
C GLN A 109 -14.13 -0.03 2.84
N THR A 110 -13.33 -0.44 3.82
CA THR A 110 -13.53 -0.15 5.24
C THR A 110 -12.34 0.63 5.81
N GLU A 111 -12.51 1.19 7.01
CA GLU A 111 -11.48 2.00 7.66
C GLU A 111 -11.02 1.35 8.96
N VAL A 112 -9.72 1.39 9.20
CA VAL A 112 -9.06 1.01 10.46
C VAL A 112 -8.45 2.27 11.06
N THR A 113 -8.95 2.67 12.24
CA THR A 113 -8.61 3.97 12.85
C THR A 113 -8.00 3.87 14.23
N ASP A 114 -8.32 2.82 14.99
CA ASP A 114 -7.97 2.73 16.40
C ASP A 114 -6.47 2.60 16.61
N GLY A 115 -5.83 3.65 17.14
CA GLY A 115 -4.39 3.69 17.39
C GLY A 115 -3.52 3.97 16.16
N VAL A 116 -4.13 4.20 14.99
CA VAL A 116 -3.38 4.60 13.78
C VAL A 116 -2.93 6.06 13.91
N ASN A 117 -1.63 6.31 13.79
CA ASN A 117 -1.05 7.64 13.93
C ASN A 117 0.22 7.80 13.07
N ALA A 118 0.10 8.53 11.96
CA ALA A 118 1.12 8.66 10.93
C ALA A 118 1.70 7.29 10.50
N PRO A 119 0.88 6.40 9.92
CA PRO A 119 1.30 5.08 9.50
C PRO A 119 2.34 5.18 8.37
N ALA A 120 3.46 4.48 8.55
CA ALA A 120 4.61 4.53 7.65
C ALA A 120 4.86 3.19 6.92
N ALA A 121 4.43 2.07 7.49
CA ALA A 121 4.54 0.76 6.85
C ALA A 121 3.47 -0.20 7.36
N LEU A 122 3.22 -1.24 6.57
CA LEU A 122 2.28 -2.32 6.86
C LEU A 122 3.00 -3.65 6.73
N ALA A 123 2.63 -4.64 7.54
CA ALA A 123 3.09 -6.01 7.38
C ALA A 123 1.99 -6.99 7.80
N TRP A 124 1.98 -8.17 7.16
CA TRP A 124 1.14 -9.27 7.62
C TRP A 124 1.89 -10.07 8.69
N CYS A 125 1.42 -9.99 9.93
CA CYS A 125 1.97 -10.68 11.08
C CYS A 125 0.99 -11.78 11.50
N GLU A 126 1.06 -12.92 10.80
CA GLU A 126 0.03 -13.95 10.80
C GLU A 126 -0.54 -14.26 12.20
N PRO A 127 -1.87 -14.25 12.37
CA PRO A 127 -2.94 -14.00 11.39
C PRO A 127 -3.39 -12.52 11.29
N ASN A 128 -2.57 -11.58 11.74
CA ASN A 128 -2.97 -10.20 12.00
C ASN A 128 -2.36 -9.19 11.01
N LEU A 129 -3.01 -8.05 10.89
CA LEU A 129 -2.43 -6.85 10.27
C LEU A 129 -1.58 -6.11 11.29
N CYS A 130 -0.32 -5.84 10.97
CA CYS A 130 0.55 -4.98 11.75
C CYS A 130 0.74 -3.63 11.03
N VAL A 131 0.44 -2.54 11.73
CA VAL A 131 0.59 -1.17 11.24
C VAL A 131 1.68 -0.47 12.04
N MET A 132 2.72 -0.04 11.33
CA MET A 132 3.81 0.72 11.90
C MET A 132 3.48 2.21 11.90
N ASN A 133 3.36 2.79 13.08
CA ASN A 133 3.06 4.19 13.34
C ASN A 133 4.32 4.93 13.81
N ALA A 134 4.24 6.25 13.95
CA ALA A 134 5.39 7.08 14.35
C ALA A 134 6.08 6.62 15.66
N PHE A 135 5.33 6.08 16.62
CA PHE A 135 5.84 5.68 17.95
C PHE A 135 5.34 4.31 18.43
N SER A 136 4.62 3.58 17.59
CA SER A 136 4.05 2.29 17.96
C SER A 136 3.90 1.35 16.77
N ILE A 137 3.71 0.08 17.05
CA ILE A 137 3.13 -0.89 16.12
C ILE A 137 1.77 -1.26 16.69
N THR A 138 0.70 -1.03 15.93
CA THR A 138 -0.64 -1.51 16.27
C THR A 138 -0.93 -2.80 15.51
N ILE A 139 -1.59 -3.74 16.18
CA ILE A 139 -1.91 -5.07 15.66
C ILE A 139 -3.42 -5.23 15.62
N TYR A 140 -3.97 -5.60 14.47
CA TYR A 140 -5.40 -5.76 14.25
C TYR A 140 -5.74 -7.19 13.85
N ASP A 141 -6.85 -7.71 14.36
CA ASP A 141 -7.39 -9.01 13.94
C ASP A 141 -7.98 -8.95 12.52
N SER A 142 -8.44 -10.09 12.02
CA SER A 142 -9.05 -10.21 10.69
C SER A 142 -10.38 -9.47 10.53
N SER A 143 -10.91 -8.86 11.59
CA SER A 143 -12.08 -7.99 11.58
C SER A 143 -11.69 -6.51 11.76
N ASN A 144 -10.41 -6.18 11.57
CA ASN A 144 -9.83 -4.84 11.72
C ASN A 144 -9.96 -4.26 13.14
N LYS A 145 -10.10 -5.09 14.17
CA LYS A 145 -10.14 -4.62 15.56
C LYS A 145 -8.76 -4.61 16.18
N LEU A 146 -8.44 -3.53 16.90
CA LEU A 146 -7.17 -3.38 17.60
C LEU A 146 -7.04 -4.44 18.71
N VAL A 147 -6.03 -5.29 18.58
CA VAL A 147 -5.70 -6.37 19.53
C VAL A 147 -4.58 -5.94 20.47
N ASN A 148 -3.56 -5.26 19.95
CA ASN A 148 -2.38 -4.89 20.73
C ASN A 148 -1.71 -3.61 20.21
N THR A 149 -0.97 -2.93 21.09
CA THR A 149 -0.11 -1.80 20.75
C THR A 149 1.26 -1.98 21.38
N ILE A 150 2.28 -2.09 20.55
CA ILE A 150 3.69 -2.19 20.95
C ILE A 150 4.32 -0.81 20.85
N LYS A 151 4.89 -0.28 21.93
CA LYS A 151 5.62 1.00 21.89
C LYS A 151 7.03 0.79 21.32
N ILE A 152 7.45 1.69 20.44
CA ILE A 152 8.81 1.75 19.89
C ILE A 152 9.42 3.12 20.15
N LYS A 153 10.75 3.22 20.06
CA LYS A 153 11.48 4.37 20.62
C LYS A 153 11.40 5.64 19.76
N GLN A 154 11.51 5.55 18.44
CA GLN A 154 11.52 6.70 17.51
C GLN A 154 11.11 6.27 16.09
N THR A 155 10.75 7.26 15.25
CA THR A 155 10.25 7.21 13.86
C THR A 155 10.78 6.05 13.02
N PRO A 156 10.08 4.92 12.98
CA PRO A 156 10.49 3.80 12.16
C PRO A 156 10.17 4.09 10.68
N ILE A 157 10.90 3.44 9.76
CA ILE A 157 10.75 3.67 8.31
C ILE A 157 10.31 2.39 7.58
N SER A 158 10.61 1.22 8.12
CA SER A 158 10.24 -0.06 7.52
C SER A 158 9.83 -1.07 8.58
N LEU A 159 8.86 -1.92 8.22
CA LEU A 159 8.40 -3.07 8.99
C LEU A 159 8.44 -4.29 8.07
N SER A 160 8.94 -5.41 8.58
CA SER A 160 8.89 -6.71 7.92
C SER A 160 8.50 -7.77 8.93
N ALA A 161 7.72 -8.75 8.49
CA ALA A 161 7.29 -9.89 9.30
C ALA A 161 7.74 -11.18 8.61
N VAL A 162 8.17 -12.14 9.41
CA VAL A 162 8.51 -13.49 8.94
C VAL A 162 7.27 -14.37 9.13
N PRO A 163 6.87 -15.18 8.13
CA PRO A 163 5.78 -16.14 8.31
C PRO A 163 6.04 -17.07 9.50
N ALA A 164 4.99 -17.44 10.22
CA ALA A 164 5.12 -18.47 11.25
C ALA A 164 5.46 -19.82 10.59
N HIS A 165 6.36 -20.60 11.21
CA HIS A 165 6.72 -21.94 10.76
C HIS A 165 5.61 -22.96 10.99
#